data_AF-A0A7Y1W403-F1
#
_entry.id   AF-A0A7Y1W403-F1
#
_cell.length_a   1.000
_cell.length_b   1.000
_cell.length_c   1.000
_cell.angle_alpha   90.00
_cell.angle_beta   90.00
_cell.angle_gamma   90.00
#
_symmetry.space_group_name_H-M   'P 1'
#
loop_
_entity.id
_entity.type
_entity.pdbx_description
1 polymer ?
#
loop_
_entity_poly.entity_id
_entity_poly.type
_entity_poly.pdbx_seq_one_letter_code
_entity_poly.pdbx_strand_id
1 'polypeptide(L)'
;MKWWGKYTLTKDRWAHWRVGPFSLYAKPKDYEWHIATWQNTDAQDSSLLLDTSADTAPDAETYRFSRYATGSSETELELKPRLGDRLFIVSPEQPLYLLAGQSSVLYVSTIVWIQASISDGDDRVILDLPAIRRSDTWFGDNTLEGELCYATKTRAMTEPAAIQPRPHRAVTPVEIRNEGSAILPIEQFRVPVPALSLYAGADDRLWTDSVCFTRQEGGDRATMSIPQQSPHLPGNRVLLEKPRAPVEAGTIVKAFSKLLS
;
A
#
# COMPACT_ATOMS: atom_id res chain seq x y z
N MET A 1 -4.15 6.97 -13.77
CA MET A 1 -2.89 7.45 -13.20
C MET A 1 -1.85 6.33 -13.27
N LYS A 2 -0.98 6.32 -14.29
CA LYS A 2 0.04 5.28 -14.46
C LYS A 2 1.44 5.89 -14.32
N TRP A 3 2.14 5.58 -13.22
CA TRP A 3 3.52 6.00 -12.97
C TRP A 3 4.52 4.85 -12.94
N TRP A 4 4.04 3.63 -13.08
CA TRP A 4 4.83 2.41 -13.05
C TRP A 4 5.06 1.83 -14.44
N GLY A 5 6.09 1.01 -14.56
CA GLY A 5 6.58 0.43 -15.80
C GLY A 5 8.07 0.67 -15.99
N LYS A 6 8.54 0.33 -17.19
CA LYS A 6 9.93 0.48 -17.61
C LYS A 6 10.14 1.86 -18.25
N TYR A 7 11.25 2.49 -17.91
CA TYR A 7 11.68 3.79 -18.40
C TYR A 7 13.12 3.70 -18.88
N THR A 8 13.34 3.98 -20.16
CA THR A 8 14.69 4.16 -20.71
C THR A 8 15.12 5.59 -20.48
N LEU A 9 16.19 5.79 -19.72
CA LEU A 9 16.67 7.11 -19.33
C LEU A 9 17.88 7.53 -20.17
N THR A 10 18.14 8.84 -20.23
CA THR A 10 19.33 9.35 -20.90
C THR A 10 20.52 9.33 -19.94
N LYS A 11 21.66 8.77 -20.36
CA LYS A 11 22.90 8.78 -19.58
C LYS A 11 23.28 10.21 -19.15
N ASP A 12 23.80 10.30 -17.93
CA ASP A 12 24.25 11.53 -17.27
C ASP A 12 23.18 12.63 -17.08
N ARG A 13 21.91 12.33 -17.38
CA ARG A 13 20.79 13.22 -17.13
C ARG A 13 19.92 12.70 -16.00
N TRP A 14 19.34 13.62 -15.25
CA TRP A 14 18.37 13.26 -14.23
C TRP A 14 17.01 12.97 -14.87
N ALA A 15 16.27 12.11 -14.21
CA ALA A 15 14.84 11.90 -14.40
C ALA A 15 14.18 12.05 -13.04
N HIS A 16 12.95 12.56 -13.00
CA HIS A 16 12.21 12.87 -11.79
C HIS A 16 10.80 12.28 -11.83
N TRP A 17 10.45 11.57 -10.76
CA TRP A 17 9.10 11.11 -10.48
C TRP A 17 8.61 11.73 -9.18
N ARG A 18 7.38 12.25 -9.18
CA ARG A 18 6.62 12.57 -7.97
C ARG A 18 5.36 11.73 -7.93
N VAL A 19 5.19 10.96 -6.86
CA VAL A 19 4.06 10.06 -6.62
C VAL A 19 3.46 10.41 -5.26
N GLY A 20 2.54 11.38 -5.27
CA GLY A 20 2.01 12.03 -4.08
C GLY A 20 3.14 12.60 -3.21
N PRO A 21 3.30 12.12 -1.96
CA PRO A 21 4.32 12.58 -1.03
C PRO A 21 5.74 12.07 -1.34
N PHE A 22 5.89 11.12 -2.28
CA PHE A 22 7.18 10.54 -2.64
C PHE A 22 7.80 11.21 -3.85
N SER A 23 9.10 11.48 -3.79
CA SER A 23 9.89 12.05 -4.87
C SER A 23 11.14 11.21 -5.11
N LEU A 24 11.39 10.84 -6.37
CA LEU A 24 12.53 10.04 -6.81
C LEU A 24 13.21 10.73 -7.98
N TYR A 25 14.51 10.94 -7.84
CA TYR A 25 15.41 11.26 -8.92
C TYR A 25 16.28 10.05 -9.25
N ALA A 26 16.47 9.77 -10.54
CA ALA A 26 17.40 8.76 -11.01
C ALA A 26 18.27 9.33 -12.14
N LYS A 27 19.55 8.98 -12.14
CA LYS A 27 20.48 9.30 -13.22
C LYS A 27 21.38 8.08 -13.49
N PRO A 28 21.24 7.43 -14.64
CA PRO A 28 22.17 6.39 -15.05
C PRO A 28 23.48 6.99 -15.55
N LYS A 29 24.57 6.25 -15.35
CA LYS A 29 25.90 6.51 -15.90
C LYS A 29 26.48 5.20 -16.40
N ASP A 30 27.72 5.21 -16.87
CA ASP A 30 28.30 4.03 -17.52
C ASP A 30 28.44 2.78 -16.64
N TYR A 31 28.70 2.93 -15.33
CA TYR A 31 28.84 1.80 -14.39
C TYR A 31 28.28 2.15 -12.99
N GLU A 32 27.43 3.16 -12.93
CA GLU A 32 26.81 3.58 -11.69
C GLU A 32 25.44 4.21 -11.93
N TRP A 33 24.57 4.07 -10.94
CA TRP A 33 23.29 4.77 -10.85
C TRP A 33 23.30 5.70 -9.65
N HIS A 34 22.92 6.95 -9.89
CA HIS A 34 22.70 7.94 -8.85
C HIS A 34 21.21 8.04 -8.59
N ILE A 35 20.82 7.83 -7.33
CA ILE A 35 19.45 7.91 -6.87
C ILE A 35 19.34 8.98 -5.79
N ALA A 36 18.30 9.80 -5.86
CA ALA A 36 17.96 10.77 -4.82
C ALA A 36 16.49 10.61 -4.45
N THR A 37 16.17 10.47 -3.16
CA THR A 37 14.78 10.30 -2.70
C THR A 37 14.40 11.30 -1.64
N TRP A 38 13.13 11.66 -1.63
CA TRP A 38 12.54 12.51 -0.61
C TRP A 38 11.08 12.10 -0.37
N GLN A 39 10.65 12.22 0.89
CA GLN A 39 9.28 11.97 1.31
C GLN A 39 8.82 13.17 2.12
N ASN A 40 7.70 13.78 1.71
CA ASN A 40 7.04 14.78 2.54
C ASN A 40 6.08 14.13 3.55
N THR A 41 5.53 14.93 4.46
CA THR A 41 4.63 14.47 5.53
C THR A 41 3.15 14.58 5.17
N ASP A 42 2.80 15.16 4.02
CA ASP A 42 1.42 15.34 3.59
C ASP A 42 0.88 14.05 2.94
N ALA A 43 0.21 13.24 3.74
CA ALA A 43 -0.41 12.01 3.29
C ALA A 43 -1.58 12.20 2.29
N GLN A 44 -2.05 13.44 2.09
CA GLN A 44 -3.11 13.82 1.16
C GLN A 44 -2.59 14.34 -0.19
N ASP A 45 -1.28 14.62 -0.29
CA ASP A 45 -0.64 15.08 -1.53
C ASP A 45 -0.94 14.11 -2.67
N SER A 46 -1.65 14.59 -3.69
CA SER A 46 -2.07 13.80 -4.85
C SER A 46 -1.27 14.13 -6.11
N SER A 47 -0.17 14.87 -5.96
CA SER A 47 0.71 15.27 -7.06
C SER A 47 1.20 14.06 -7.84
N LEU A 48 1.23 14.18 -9.17
CA LEU A 48 1.81 13.19 -10.05
C LEU A 48 2.67 13.90 -11.08
N LEU A 49 3.97 13.57 -11.11
CA LEU A 49 4.92 14.09 -12.09
C LEU A 49 5.77 12.93 -12.61
N LEU A 50 5.94 12.88 -13.93
CA LEU A 50 6.87 12.01 -14.61
C LEU A 50 7.67 12.89 -15.58
N ASP A 51 8.94 13.13 -15.27
CA ASP A 51 9.86 13.85 -16.14
C ASP A 51 11.11 13.00 -16.37
N THR A 52 11.14 12.25 -17.46
CA THR A 52 12.29 11.41 -17.83
C THR A 52 13.45 12.21 -18.44
N SER A 53 13.32 13.54 -18.48
CA SER A 53 14.27 14.47 -19.08
C SER A 53 14.65 15.62 -18.15
N ALA A 54 14.47 15.43 -16.84
CA ALA A 54 14.78 16.44 -15.84
C ALA A 54 16.26 16.87 -15.95
N ASP A 55 16.50 18.09 -16.42
CA ASP A 55 17.88 18.61 -16.53
C ASP A 55 18.33 19.35 -15.26
N THR A 56 17.47 19.35 -14.24
CA THR A 56 17.75 19.97 -12.93
C THR A 56 18.16 18.90 -11.93
N ALA A 57 19.32 19.10 -11.30
CA ALA A 57 19.77 18.22 -10.23
C ALA A 57 18.89 18.37 -8.97
N PRO A 58 18.63 17.28 -8.24
CA PRO A 58 17.92 17.34 -6.97
C PRO A 58 18.72 18.15 -5.94
N ASP A 59 17.99 18.88 -5.08
CA ASP A 59 18.57 19.65 -3.99
C ASP A 59 19.24 18.74 -2.93
N ALA A 60 20.50 19.02 -2.60
CA ALA A 60 21.31 18.21 -1.71
C ALA A 60 20.85 18.26 -0.23
N GLU A 61 20.20 19.36 0.18
CA GLU A 61 19.71 19.52 1.55
C GLU A 61 18.38 18.80 1.79
N THR A 62 17.54 18.73 0.75
CA THR A 62 16.23 18.09 0.80
C THR A 62 16.28 16.58 0.53
N TYR A 63 17.07 16.15 -0.45
CA TYR A 63 17.05 14.76 -0.93
C TYR A 63 18.12 13.89 -0.27
N ARG A 64 17.78 12.63 -0.01
CA ARG A 64 18.73 11.60 0.40
C ARG A 64 19.35 10.94 -0.82
N PHE A 65 20.66 11.07 -0.98
CA PHE A 65 21.41 10.51 -2.09
C PHE A 65 21.90 9.09 -1.80
N SER A 66 21.92 8.26 -2.83
CA SER A 66 22.50 6.92 -2.82
C SER A 66 23.12 6.63 -4.19
N ARG A 67 24.17 5.81 -4.19
CA ARG A 67 24.90 5.40 -5.40
C ARG A 67 24.99 3.89 -5.45
N TYR A 68 24.75 3.33 -6.62
CA TYR A 68 24.79 1.89 -6.87
C TYR A 68 25.76 1.64 -8.03
N ALA A 69 26.80 0.83 -7.82
CA ALA A 69 27.71 0.42 -8.89
C ALA A 69 27.10 -0.76 -9.67
N THR A 70 27.29 -0.76 -10.99
CA THR A 70 26.76 -1.78 -11.91
C THR A 70 27.86 -2.33 -12.80
N GLY A 71 27.72 -3.59 -13.25
CA GLY A 71 28.62 -4.21 -14.22
C GLY A 71 28.33 -3.80 -15.67
N SER A 72 27.15 -3.20 -15.91
CA SER A 72 26.67 -2.79 -17.23
C SER A 72 26.38 -1.29 -17.29
N SER A 73 26.25 -0.79 -18.52
CA SER A 73 25.92 0.60 -18.84
C SER A 73 24.46 0.81 -19.24
N GLU A 74 23.61 -0.14 -18.82
CA GLU A 74 22.17 -0.11 -19.07
C GLU A 74 21.51 1.10 -18.41
N THR A 75 20.45 1.59 -19.06
CA THR A 75 19.76 2.83 -18.68
C THR A 75 18.28 2.62 -18.41
N GLU A 76 17.84 1.36 -18.36
CA GLU A 76 16.46 1.01 -18.05
C GLU A 76 16.24 0.99 -16.54
N LEU A 77 15.25 1.80 -16.10
CA LEU A 77 14.72 1.80 -14.74
C LEU A 77 13.29 1.27 -14.79
N GLU A 78 12.99 0.25 -13.99
CA GLU A 78 11.63 -0.22 -13.77
C GLU A 78 11.10 0.29 -12.44
N LEU A 79 9.94 0.95 -12.45
CA LEU A 79 9.20 1.35 -11.25
C LEU A 79 7.97 0.48 -11.07
N LYS A 80 7.72 -0.01 -9.87
CA LYS A 80 6.50 -0.75 -9.51
C LYS A 80 5.89 -0.26 -8.20
N PRO A 81 4.55 -0.15 -8.10
CA PRO A 81 3.91 -0.07 -6.81
C PRO A 81 3.95 -1.46 -6.18
N ARG A 82 4.23 -1.52 -4.88
CA ARG A 82 4.09 -2.72 -4.07
C ARG A 82 3.27 -2.41 -2.83
N LEU A 83 2.66 -3.43 -2.24
CA LEU A 83 2.00 -3.28 -0.95
C LEU A 83 3.01 -3.17 0.19
N GLY A 84 2.55 -2.80 1.38
CA GLY A 84 3.38 -2.78 2.58
C GLY A 84 3.82 -4.16 3.03
N ASP A 85 4.88 -4.18 3.83
CA ASP A 85 5.50 -5.38 4.42
C ASP A 85 4.92 -5.77 5.79
N ARG A 86 3.98 -4.97 6.32
CA ARG A 86 3.32 -5.19 7.61
C ARG A 86 1.80 -5.05 7.53
N LEU A 87 1.11 -5.59 8.53
CA LEU A 87 -0.32 -5.37 8.71
C LEU A 87 -0.66 -3.88 8.83
N PHE A 88 -1.86 -3.51 8.39
CA PHE A 88 -2.39 -2.16 8.53
C PHE A 88 -3.57 -2.17 9.51
N ILE A 89 -3.50 -1.34 10.55
CA ILE A 89 -4.62 -1.09 11.46
C ILE A 89 -5.43 0.09 10.95
N VAL A 90 -6.72 -0.15 10.78
CA VAL A 90 -7.70 0.83 10.36
C VAL A 90 -8.53 1.21 11.57
N SER A 91 -8.56 2.50 11.87
CA SER A 91 -9.47 3.07 12.86
C SER A 91 -10.43 4.01 12.13
N PRO A 92 -11.72 3.63 11.99
CA PRO A 92 -12.76 4.55 11.54
C PRO A 92 -12.75 5.85 12.37
N GLU A 93 -12.95 7.00 11.74
CA GLU A 93 -13.04 8.30 12.44
C GLU A 93 -14.18 8.32 13.47
N GLN A 94 -15.26 7.60 13.18
CA GLN A 94 -16.36 7.33 14.11
C GLN A 94 -16.56 5.81 14.19
N PRO A 95 -16.74 5.22 15.38
CA PRO A 95 -17.04 3.80 15.51
C PRO A 95 -18.25 3.42 14.66
N LEU A 96 -18.12 2.34 13.90
CA LEU A 96 -19.22 1.76 13.15
C LEU A 96 -19.81 0.59 13.94
N TYR A 97 -21.14 0.49 14.00
CA TYR A 97 -21.82 -0.61 14.68
C TYR A 97 -22.50 -1.51 13.66
N LEU A 98 -22.00 -2.73 13.49
CA LEU A 98 -22.58 -3.73 12.61
C LEU A 98 -23.60 -4.57 13.37
N LEU A 99 -24.86 -4.54 12.94
CA LEU A 99 -25.96 -5.26 13.59
C LEU A 99 -25.77 -6.79 13.48
N ALA A 100 -26.43 -7.53 14.36
CA ALA A 100 -26.46 -8.98 14.33
C ALA A 100 -27.08 -9.50 13.02
N GLY A 101 -26.47 -10.53 12.43
CA GLY A 101 -26.89 -11.14 11.16
C GLY A 101 -26.64 -10.29 9.92
N GLN A 102 -25.94 -9.15 10.03
CA GLN A 102 -25.70 -8.24 8.91
C GLN A 102 -24.25 -8.32 8.41
N SER A 103 -24.04 -7.88 7.17
CA SER A 103 -22.72 -7.65 6.59
C SER A 103 -22.56 -6.22 6.08
N SER A 104 -21.32 -5.75 6.01
CA SER A 104 -20.97 -4.46 5.43
C SER A 104 -19.62 -4.54 4.74
N VAL A 105 -19.41 -3.69 3.75
CA VAL A 105 -18.13 -3.57 3.04
C VAL A 105 -17.56 -2.20 3.29
N LEU A 106 -16.32 -2.18 3.80
CA LEU A 106 -15.54 -0.98 4.03
C LEU A 106 -14.41 -0.90 3.02
N TYR A 107 -14.27 0.23 2.36
CA TYR A 107 -13.17 0.51 1.44
C TYR A 107 -12.09 1.27 2.19
N VAL A 108 -10.94 0.61 2.34
CA VAL A 108 -9.78 1.12 3.09
C VAL A 108 -8.70 1.53 2.11
N SER A 109 -8.15 2.73 2.31
CA SER A 109 -7.06 3.23 1.47
C SER A 109 -5.72 3.20 2.21
N THR A 110 -4.81 2.33 1.78
CA THR A 110 -3.46 2.16 2.36
C THR A 110 -2.38 2.74 1.46
N ILE A 111 -1.22 3.05 2.03
CA ILE A 111 -0.06 3.59 1.30
C ILE A 111 0.60 2.45 0.53
N VAL A 112 1.08 2.73 -0.69
CA VAL A 112 1.92 1.81 -1.46
C VAL A 112 3.40 2.12 -1.28
N TRP A 113 4.23 1.11 -1.51
CA TRP A 113 5.66 1.20 -1.63
C TRP A 113 6.02 1.44 -3.09
N ILE A 114 7.09 2.21 -3.31
CA ILE A 114 7.70 2.40 -4.62
C ILE A 114 8.93 1.51 -4.63
N GLN A 115 8.89 0.49 -5.48
CA GLN A 115 10.05 -0.32 -5.81
C GLN A 115 10.68 0.22 -7.09
N ALA A 116 12.00 0.37 -7.08
CA ALA A 116 12.77 0.66 -8.28
C ALA A 116 13.79 -0.45 -8.52
N SER A 117 13.85 -0.92 -9.75
CA SER A 117 14.79 -1.93 -10.22
C SER A 117 15.54 -1.43 -11.44
N ILE A 118 16.79 -1.83 -11.57
CA ILE A 118 17.63 -1.56 -12.75
C ILE A 118 18.06 -2.89 -13.35
N SER A 119 18.27 -2.91 -14.66
CA SER A 119 18.81 -4.10 -15.33
C SER A 119 20.34 -4.07 -15.30
N ASP A 120 20.95 -5.15 -14.82
CA ASP A 120 22.41 -5.36 -14.85
C ASP A 120 22.72 -6.81 -15.26
N GLY A 121 22.27 -7.20 -16.46
CA GLY A 121 22.18 -8.59 -16.91
C GLY A 121 20.97 -9.34 -16.36
N ASP A 122 20.57 -9.03 -15.11
CA ASP A 122 19.32 -9.42 -14.45
C ASP A 122 18.64 -8.19 -13.82
N ASP A 123 17.33 -8.25 -13.56
CA ASP A 123 16.62 -7.18 -12.85
C ASP A 123 17.00 -7.16 -11.37
N ARG A 124 17.54 -6.03 -10.90
CA ARG A 124 17.99 -5.85 -9.51
C ARG A 124 17.24 -4.72 -8.83
N VAL A 125 16.61 -5.03 -7.70
CA VAL A 125 15.95 -4.04 -6.86
C VAL A 125 17.01 -3.17 -6.17
N ILE A 126 16.92 -1.86 -6.36
CA ILE A 126 17.81 -0.88 -5.71
C ILE A 126 17.08 -0.03 -4.66
N LEU A 127 15.75 0.00 -4.72
CA LEU A 127 14.89 0.78 -3.85
C LEU A 127 13.60 0.02 -3.56
N ASP A 128 13.14 0.01 -2.31
CA ASP A 128 11.80 -0.44 -1.90
C ASP A 128 11.36 0.39 -0.68
N LEU A 129 10.80 1.58 -0.94
CA LEU A 129 10.45 2.55 0.10
C LEU A 129 8.95 2.86 0.12
N PRO A 130 8.32 3.10 1.28
CA PRO A 130 6.94 3.55 1.33
C PRO A 130 6.80 4.92 0.67
N ALA A 131 5.65 5.22 0.05
CA ALA A 131 5.43 6.56 -0.49
C ALA A 131 5.46 7.65 0.59
N ILE A 132 5.03 7.29 1.81
CA ILE A 132 5.18 8.11 3.01
C ILE A 132 5.52 7.21 4.19
N ARG A 133 6.54 7.58 4.96
CA ARG A 133 6.89 6.85 6.18
C ARG A 133 5.81 7.06 7.24
N ARG A 134 5.10 6.00 7.61
CA ARG A 134 4.17 5.99 8.74
C ARG A 134 4.90 5.59 10.02
N SER A 135 4.41 6.07 11.15
CA SER A 135 4.86 5.60 12.46
C SER A 135 4.40 4.17 12.68
N ASP A 136 5.27 3.38 13.29
CA ASP A 136 4.95 2.03 13.73
C ASP A 136 3.97 2.08 14.91
N THR A 137 3.02 1.14 14.94
CA THR A 137 2.08 0.94 16.05
C THR A 137 2.06 -0.52 16.45
N TRP A 138 1.59 -0.79 17.66
CA TRP A 138 1.47 -2.14 18.19
C TRP A 138 0.00 -2.56 18.22
N PHE A 139 -0.33 -3.68 17.58
CA PHE A 139 -1.67 -4.28 17.63
C PHE A 139 -1.65 -5.51 18.52
N GLY A 140 -2.17 -5.40 19.73
CA GLY A 140 -2.15 -6.47 20.72
C GLY A 140 -2.66 -6.01 22.08
N ASP A 141 -2.96 -6.97 22.96
CA ASP A 141 -3.44 -6.67 24.32
C ASP A 141 -2.32 -6.16 25.24
N ASN A 142 -1.07 -6.49 24.92
CA ASN A 142 0.12 -6.06 25.63
C ASN A 142 1.36 -6.16 24.72
N THR A 143 2.53 -5.73 25.19
CA THR A 143 3.79 -5.72 24.42
C THR A 143 4.42 -7.09 24.18
N LEU A 144 3.92 -8.15 24.81
CA LEU A 144 4.36 -9.54 24.62
C LEU A 144 3.47 -10.29 23.61
N GLU A 145 2.21 -9.87 23.51
CA GLU A 145 1.17 -10.51 22.69
C GLU A 145 0.56 -9.48 21.73
N GLY A 146 1.18 -9.37 20.55
CA GLY A 146 0.74 -8.47 19.49
C GLY A 146 1.66 -8.52 18.28
N GLU A 147 1.38 -7.66 17.31
CA GLU A 147 2.14 -7.55 16.07
C GLU A 147 2.43 -6.09 15.71
N LEU A 148 3.63 -5.85 15.18
CA LEU A 148 4.03 -4.53 14.71
C LEU A 148 3.29 -4.20 13.41
N CYS A 149 2.54 -3.10 13.41
CA CYS A 149 1.66 -2.71 12.32
C CYS A 149 1.89 -1.25 11.92
N TYR A 150 1.35 -0.88 10.76
CA TYR A 150 1.13 0.53 10.43
C TYR A 150 -0.27 0.96 10.85
N ALA A 151 -0.43 2.17 11.39
CA ALA A 151 -1.73 2.73 11.71
C ALA A 151 -2.20 3.74 10.66
N THR A 152 -3.49 3.73 10.37
CA THR A 152 -4.15 4.84 9.70
C THR A 152 -5.53 5.10 10.27
N LYS A 153 -5.79 6.37 10.58
CA LYS A 153 -7.15 6.88 10.74
C LYS A 153 -7.73 7.11 9.36
N THR A 154 -8.91 6.57 9.10
CA THR A 154 -9.63 6.77 7.84
C THR A 154 -11.11 6.86 8.12
N ARG A 155 -11.88 7.40 7.18
CA ARG A 155 -13.34 7.35 7.26
C ARG A 155 -13.93 5.96 7.07
N ALA A 156 -13.13 4.97 6.63
CA ALA A 156 -13.58 3.63 6.27
C ALA A 156 -14.87 3.67 5.44
N MET A 157 -14.76 4.18 4.21
CA MET A 157 -15.92 4.51 3.38
C MET A 157 -16.73 3.25 3.04
N THR A 158 -18.05 3.34 3.05
CA THR A 158 -18.95 2.26 2.58
C THR A 158 -19.13 2.26 1.06
N GLU A 159 -18.78 3.36 0.41
CA GLU A 159 -18.83 3.51 -1.04
C GLU A 159 -17.44 3.78 -1.62
N PRO A 160 -17.02 3.05 -2.66
CA PRO A 160 -15.70 3.26 -3.24
C PRO A 160 -15.62 4.63 -3.91
N ALA A 161 -16.71 5.13 -4.50
CA ALA A 161 -16.75 6.44 -5.16
C ALA A 161 -16.37 7.60 -4.24
N ALA A 162 -16.59 7.47 -2.92
CA ALA A 162 -16.23 8.47 -1.92
C ALA A 162 -14.71 8.57 -1.66
N ILE A 163 -13.92 7.60 -2.12
CA ILE A 163 -12.45 7.62 -1.99
C ILE A 163 -11.86 8.39 -3.17
N GLN A 164 -11.19 9.50 -2.92
CA GLN A 164 -10.46 10.20 -3.96
C GLN A 164 -9.30 9.33 -4.49
N PRO A 165 -9.16 9.17 -5.81
CA PRO A 165 -8.00 8.51 -6.39
C PRO A 165 -6.71 9.23 -6.01
N ARG A 166 -5.70 8.48 -5.57
CA ARG A 166 -4.37 9.01 -5.25
C ARG A 166 -3.30 8.05 -5.78
N PRO A 167 -2.23 8.56 -6.42
CA PRO A 167 -1.26 7.71 -7.11
C PRO A 167 -0.44 6.83 -6.16
N HIS A 168 -0.31 7.24 -4.89
CA HIS A 168 0.44 6.55 -3.84
C HIS A 168 -0.42 5.67 -2.92
N ARG A 169 -1.68 5.38 -3.30
CA ARG A 169 -2.60 4.61 -2.45
C ARG A 169 -3.31 3.50 -3.19
N ALA A 170 -3.49 2.39 -2.49
CA ALA A 170 -4.30 1.26 -2.94
C ALA A 170 -5.58 1.16 -2.11
N VAL A 171 -6.67 0.71 -2.74
CA VAL A 171 -7.97 0.50 -2.11
C VAL A 171 -8.17 -1.00 -1.87
N THR A 172 -8.46 -1.34 -0.61
CA THR A 172 -8.80 -2.69 -0.16
C THR A 172 -10.28 -2.73 0.24
N PRO A 173 -11.12 -3.51 -0.45
CA PRO A 173 -12.45 -3.84 0.05
C PRO A 173 -12.34 -4.81 1.22
N VAL A 174 -12.96 -4.46 2.34
CA VAL A 174 -13.00 -5.26 3.56
C VAL A 174 -14.45 -5.57 3.88
N GLU A 175 -14.86 -6.80 3.58
CA GLU A 175 -16.17 -7.32 3.95
C GLU A 175 -16.12 -7.80 5.40
N ILE A 176 -17.08 -7.35 6.21
CA ILE A 176 -17.24 -7.77 7.60
C ILE A 176 -18.64 -8.35 7.74
N ARG A 177 -18.72 -9.60 8.19
CA ARG A 177 -19.96 -10.34 8.43
C ARG A 177 -20.11 -10.62 9.92
N ASN A 178 -21.19 -10.12 10.52
CA ASN A 178 -21.54 -10.40 11.90
C ASN A 178 -22.62 -11.48 11.94
N GLU A 179 -22.21 -12.74 11.99
CA GLU A 179 -23.10 -13.90 12.10
C GLU A 179 -23.51 -14.18 13.56
N GLY A 180 -22.93 -13.46 14.52
CA GLY A 180 -23.30 -13.54 15.93
C GLY A 180 -24.62 -12.86 16.27
N SER A 181 -25.06 -13.07 17.51
CA SER A 181 -26.34 -12.56 18.04
C SER A 181 -26.27 -11.15 18.65
N ALA A 182 -25.08 -10.56 18.74
CA ALA A 182 -24.86 -9.24 19.34
C ALA A 182 -24.29 -8.24 18.32
N ILE A 183 -24.55 -6.94 18.55
CA ILE A 183 -23.95 -5.85 17.77
C ILE A 183 -22.42 -5.93 17.86
N LEU A 184 -21.75 -5.78 16.73
CA LEU A 184 -20.29 -5.70 16.62
C LEU A 184 -19.85 -4.24 16.49
N PRO A 185 -19.23 -3.65 17.53
CA PRO A 185 -18.54 -2.37 17.39
C PRO A 185 -17.23 -2.55 16.60
N ILE A 186 -17.07 -1.77 15.54
CA ILE A 186 -15.89 -1.70 14.68
C ILE A 186 -15.18 -0.38 14.99
N GLU A 187 -14.31 -0.42 16.00
CA GLU A 187 -13.46 0.71 16.40
C GLU A 187 -12.07 0.62 15.76
N GLN A 188 -11.54 -0.60 15.68
CA GLN A 188 -10.29 -0.91 14.99
C GLN A 188 -10.38 -2.28 14.36
N PHE A 189 -9.80 -2.43 13.18
CA PHE A 189 -9.59 -3.73 12.55
C PHE A 189 -8.31 -3.76 11.74
N ARG A 190 -7.77 -4.96 11.53
CA ARG A 190 -6.54 -5.17 10.78
C ARG A 190 -6.80 -5.53 9.32
N VAL A 191 -5.88 -5.12 8.44
CA VAL A 191 -5.85 -5.47 7.02
C VAL A 191 -4.51 -6.17 6.74
N PRO A 192 -4.52 -7.41 6.25
CA PRO A 192 -3.32 -8.20 5.96
C PRO A 192 -2.64 -7.78 4.64
N VAL A 193 -2.25 -6.50 4.54
CA VAL A 193 -1.66 -5.89 3.34
C VAL A 193 -0.54 -6.74 2.69
N PRO A 194 0.39 -7.38 3.43
CA PRO A 194 1.44 -8.21 2.82
C PRO A 194 0.91 -9.45 2.10
N ALA A 195 -0.28 -9.92 2.46
CA ALA A 195 -0.93 -11.10 1.90
C ALA A 195 -1.82 -10.80 0.68
N LEU A 196 -1.96 -9.54 0.28
CA LEU A 196 -2.82 -9.15 -0.82
C LEU A 196 -2.00 -8.95 -2.11
N SER A 197 -2.62 -9.26 -3.24
CA SER A 197 -2.16 -8.88 -4.55
C SER A 197 -2.51 -7.41 -4.81
N LEU A 198 -1.80 -6.79 -5.76
CA LEU A 198 -2.04 -5.41 -6.18
C LEU A 198 -2.41 -5.36 -7.65
N TYR A 199 -3.41 -4.56 -7.97
CA TYR A 199 -3.98 -4.41 -9.31
C TYR A 199 -4.07 -2.93 -9.71
N ALA A 200 -3.94 -2.66 -11.01
CA ALA A 200 -4.36 -1.41 -11.62
C ALA A 200 -5.81 -1.54 -12.08
N GLY A 201 -6.70 -0.70 -11.56
CA GLY A 201 -8.07 -0.58 -12.04
C GLY A 201 -8.18 0.33 -13.26
N ALA A 202 -9.22 0.14 -14.07
CA ALA A 202 -9.55 1.06 -15.17
C ALA A 202 -10.03 2.44 -14.68
N ASP A 203 -10.35 2.58 -13.39
CA ASP A 203 -10.78 3.80 -12.72
C ASP A 203 -9.62 4.64 -12.18
N ASP A 204 -8.41 4.42 -12.71
CA ASP A 204 -7.18 5.10 -12.31
C ASP A 204 -6.72 4.87 -10.86
N ARG A 205 -7.29 3.88 -10.18
CA ARG A 205 -6.90 3.50 -8.81
C ARG A 205 -6.07 2.24 -8.79
N LEU A 206 -5.28 2.12 -7.74
CA LEU A 206 -4.72 0.84 -7.33
C LEU A 206 -5.73 0.13 -6.44
N TRP A 207 -5.92 -1.17 -6.70
CA TRP A 207 -6.83 -2.04 -5.97
C TRP A 207 -6.08 -3.24 -5.42
N THR A 208 -6.55 -3.81 -4.32
CA THR A 208 -5.98 -5.05 -3.77
C THR A 208 -6.99 -6.19 -3.83
N ASP A 209 -6.61 -7.39 -3.42
CA ASP A 209 -7.60 -8.43 -3.13
C ASP A 209 -8.60 -7.95 -2.05
N SER A 210 -9.81 -8.49 -2.07
CA SER A 210 -10.75 -8.26 -0.97
C SER A 210 -10.38 -9.10 0.25
N VAL A 211 -10.76 -8.62 1.43
CA VAL A 211 -10.60 -9.36 2.69
C VAL A 211 -11.96 -9.53 3.32
N CYS A 212 -12.31 -10.76 3.72
CA CYS A 212 -13.57 -11.05 4.40
C CYS A 212 -13.29 -11.51 5.84
N PHE A 213 -13.94 -10.87 6.79
CA PHE A 213 -13.96 -11.25 8.20
C PHE A 213 -15.35 -11.76 8.58
N THR A 214 -15.44 -13.01 9.02
CA THR A 214 -16.69 -13.59 9.54
C THR A 214 -16.58 -13.82 11.03
N ARG A 215 -17.45 -13.14 11.80
CA ARG A 215 -17.54 -13.28 13.25
C ARG A 215 -18.79 -14.06 13.62
N GLN A 216 -18.60 -15.25 14.21
CA GLN A 216 -19.70 -16.14 14.61
C GLN A 216 -20.18 -15.92 16.04
N GLU A 217 -19.29 -15.54 16.97
CA GLU A 217 -19.61 -15.38 18.39
C GLU A 217 -19.18 -14.01 18.93
N GLY A 218 -19.46 -13.78 20.21
CA GLY A 218 -18.97 -12.62 20.95
C GLY A 218 -17.45 -12.47 20.93
N GLY A 219 -16.93 -11.28 21.23
CA GLY A 219 -15.49 -11.00 21.26
C GLY A 219 -14.92 -10.38 19.98
N ASP A 220 -13.59 -10.45 19.85
CA ASP A 220 -12.75 -9.71 18.89
C ASP A 220 -12.12 -10.58 17.78
N ARG A 221 -12.36 -11.90 17.84
CA ARG A 221 -11.87 -12.86 16.86
C ARG A 221 -12.85 -13.05 15.70
N ALA A 222 -12.30 -13.27 14.51
CA ALA A 222 -13.06 -13.59 13.32
C ALA A 222 -12.26 -14.55 12.43
N THR A 223 -12.98 -15.33 11.63
CA THR A 223 -12.38 -16.11 10.55
C THR A 223 -12.05 -15.16 9.40
N MET A 224 -10.78 -15.13 8.99
CA MET A 224 -10.30 -14.29 7.90
C MET A 224 -10.15 -15.12 6.62
N SER A 225 -10.59 -14.57 5.49
CA SER A 225 -10.38 -15.14 4.17
C SER A 225 -10.11 -14.07 3.12
N ILE A 226 -9.38 -14.45 2.07
CA ILE A 226 -9.15 -13.64 0.88
C ILE A 226 -9.82 -14.37 -0.28
N PRO A 227 -11.05 -13.99 -0.66
CA PRO A 227 -11.76 -14.68 -1.73
C PRO A 227 -11.09 -14.43 -3.08
N GLN A 228 -10.93 -15.48 -3.90
CA GLN A 228 -10.36 -15.38 -5.25
C GLN A 228 -11.19 -14.47 -6.18
N GLN A 229 -12.50 -14.43 -5.95
CA GLN A 229 -13.43 -13.56 -6.67
C GLN A 229 -14.21 -12.73 -5.66
N SER A 230 -14.31 -11.43 -5.92
CA SER A 230 -15.07 -10.51 -5.09
C SER A 230 -15.87 -9.57 -5.99
N PRO A 231 -17.18 -9.41 -5.74
CA PRO A 231 -18.00 -8.45 -6.48
C PRO A 231 -17.66 -6.99 -6.12
N HIS A 232 -16.85 -6.77 -5.08
CA HIS A 232 -16.44 -5.45 -4.61
C HIS A 232 -15.18 -4.92 -5.31
N LEU A 233 -14.57 -5.72 -6.19
CA LEU A 233 -13.47 -5.29 -7.05
C LEU A 233 -13.99 -4.77 -8.38
N PRO A 234 -13.29 -3.81 -9.01
CA PRO A 234 -13.63 -3.38 -10.36
C PRO A 234 -13.51 -4.55 -11.34
N GLY A 235 -14.41 -4.59 -12.32
CA GLY A 235 -14.45 -5.64 -13.35
C GLY A 235 -13.17 -5.68 -14.19
N ASN A 236 -12.74 -4.53 -14.70
CA ASN A 236 -11.50 -4.42 -15.49
C ASN A 236 -10.33 -4.03 -14.58
N ARG A 237 -9.40 -4.96 -14.37
CA ARG A 237 -8.17 -4.73 -13.61
C ARG A 237 -7.00 -5.56 -14.16
N VAL A 238 -5.80 -5.04 -14.02
CA VAL A 238 -4.54 -5.71 -14.41
C VAL A 238 -3.73 -5.99 -13.16
N LEU A 239 -3.30 -7.24 -12.98
CA LEU A 239 -2.39 -7.60 -11.89
C LEU A 239 -1.04 -6.88 -12.07
N LEU A 240 -0.61 -6.13 -11.05
CA LEU A 240 0.69 -5.48 -11.01
C LEU A 240 1.69 -6.31 -10.21
N GLU A 241 1.29 -6.78 -9.03
CA GLU A 241 2.16 -7.46 -8.09
C GLU A 241 1.43 -8.55 -7.32
N LYS A 242 2.14 -9.64 -7.04
CA LYS A 242 1.68 -10.73 -6.17
C LYS A 242 1.90 -10.38 -4.69
N PRO A 243 1.27 -11.12 -3.76
CA PRO A 243 1.50 -10.94 -2.32
C PRO A 243 2.99 -10.98 -1.94
N ARG A 244 3.37 -10.17 -0.96
CA ARG A 244 4.73 -10.20 -0.37
C ARG A 244 4.93 -11.43 0.51
N ALA A 245 3.88 -11.86 1.20
CA ALA A 245 3.88 -13.01 2.08
C ALA A 245 2.66 -13.89 1.79
N PRO A 246 2.78 -15.21 1.93
CA PRO A 246 1.61 -16.08 1.88
C PRO A 246 0.72 -15.83 3.10
N VAL A 247 -0.57 -16.15 2.97
CA VAL A 247 -1.45 -16.29 4.13
C VAL A 247 -2.23 -17.58 4.02
N GLU A 248 -2.46 -18.22 5.16
CA GLU A 248 -3.35 -19.37 5.25
C GLU A 248 -4.80 -18.88 5.15
N ALA A 249 -5.58 -19.53 4.29
CA ALA A 249 -7.00 -19.24 4.15
C ALA A 249 -7.78 -19.84 5.33
N GLY A 250 -8.78 -19.10 5.85
CA GLY A 250 -9.65 -19.60 6.91
C GLY A 250 -9.04 -19.54 8.31
N THR A 251 -7.95 -18.80 8.50
CA THR A 251 -7.33 -18.63 9.82
C THR A 251 -8.24 -17.80 10.73
N ILE A 252 -8.43 -18.28 11.97
CA ILE A 252 -9.09 -17.50 13.03
C ILE A 252 -8.08 -16.52 13.61
N VAL A 253 -8.40 -15.24 13.51
CA VAL A 253 -7.50 -14.16 13.91
C VAL A 253 -8.18 -13.20 14.87
N LYS A 254 -7.41 -12.51 15.70
CA LYS A 254 -7.88 -11.31 16.39
C LYS A 254 -8.04 -10.21 15.35
N ALA A 255 -9.26 -10.01 14.88
CA ALA A 255 -9.56 -9.13 13.75
C ALA A 255 -9.86 -7.71 14.22
N PHE A 256 -10.48 -7.58 15.40
CA PHE A 256 -10.96 -6.33 15.96
C PHE A 256 -10.21 -5.97 17.25
N SER A 257 -10.19 -4.68 17.59
CA SER A 257 -9.76 -4.21 18.91
C SER A 257 -10.55 -2.97 19.31
N LYS A 258 -10.55 -2.66 20.60
CA LYS A 258 -11.10 -1.41 21.13
C LYS A 258 -10.01 -0.36 21.23
N LEU A 259 -10.37 0.90 21.08
CA LEU A 259 -9.49 2.00 21.46
C LEU A 259 -9.41 2.05 22.99
N LEU A 260 -8.19 2.04 23.54
CA LEU A 260 -7.98 2.32 24.96
C LEU A 260 -8.43 3.76 25.24
N SER A 261 -9.50 3.91 26.01
CA SER A 261 -10.04 5.19 26.49
C SER A 261 -9.35 5.65 27.76
#